data_AF-A0A4R2H0W8-F1
#
_entry.id   AF-A0A4R2H0W8-F1
#
_cell.length_a   1.000
_cell.length_b   1.000
_cell.length_c   1.000
_cell.angle_alpha   90.00
_cell.angle_beta   90.00
_cell.angle_gamma   90.00
#
_symmetry.space_group_name_H-M   'P 1'
#
loop_
_entity.id
_entity.type
_entity.pdbx_description
1 polymer ?
#
loop_
_entity_poly.entity_id
_entity_poly.type
_entity_poly.pdbx_seq_one_letter_code
_entity_poly.pdbx_strand_id
1 'polypeptide(L)'
;MTLRGKKVGTESDTVPTGSEYLDRLARSERLESWQQDELTAALTVVDALNAERRRPAGEPQVIDIRLMIYRRRLQYELAQRYASDQDPFEH
;
A
#
# COMPACT_ATOMS: atom_id res chain seq x y z
N MET A 1 -33.02 -2.79 -33.35
CA MET A 1 -32.30 -1.52 -33.52
C MET A 1 -31.28 -1.39 -32.39
N THR A 2 -30.01 -1.34 -32.75
CA THR A 2 -28.85 -1.39 -31.85
C THR A 2 -28.41 0.03 -31.49
N LEU A 3 -28.31 0.34 -30.20
CA LEU A 3 -27.61 1.55 -29.70
C LEU A 3 -26.44 1.04 -28.84
N ARG A 4 -25.35 0.64 -29.50
CA ARG A 4 -24.11 1.42 -29.65
C ARG A 4 -23.60 1.95 -28.30
N GLY A 5 -22.80 1.11 -27.66
CA GLY A 5 -22.00 1.49 -26.50
C GLY A 5 -21.15 2.71 -26.83
N LYS A 6 -21.40 3.82 -26.10
CA LYS A 6 -20.39 4.84 -25.90
C LYS A 6 -19.41 4.27 -24.87
N LYS A 7 -18.23 3.86 -25.35
CA LYS A 7 -17.02 3.82 -24.53
C LYS A 7 -16.84 5.21 -23.94
N VAL A 8 -17.06 5.36 -22.64
CA VAL A 8 -16.49 6.48 -21.90
C VAL A 8 -15.18 5.95 -21.34
N GLY A 9 -14.09 6.36 -21.96
CA GLY A 9 -12.79 6.25 -21.34
C GLY A 9 -12.82 7.14 -20.11
N THR A 10 -12.78 6.52 -18.94
CA THR A 10 -12.21 7.16 -17.76
C THR A 10 -10.73 6.78 -17.77
N GLU A 11 -9.91 7.68 -18.29
CA GLU A 11 -8.57 7.91 -17.74
C GLU A 11 -8.79 8.27 -16.27
N SER A 12 -8.98 7.25 -15.44
CA SER A 12 -8.95 7.41 -14.01
C SER A 12 -7.48 7.37 -13.64
N ASP A 13 -6.95 8.51 -13.20
CA ASP A 13 -6.01 8.51 -12.08
C ASP A 13 -6.75 7.88 -10.88
N THR A 14 -6.97 6.56 -10.96
CA THR A 14 -7.65 5.81 -9.91
C THR A 14 -6.62 5.62 -8.83
N VAL A 15 -6.77 6.41 -7.76
CA VAL A 15 -6.07 6.14 -6.50
C VAL A 15 -6.26 4.66 -6.18
N PRO A 16 -5.17 3.89 -6.01
CA PRO A 16 -5.27 2.45 -5.85
C PRO A 16 -6.17 2.11 -4.66
N THR A 17 -6.99 1.08 -4.82
CA THR A 17 -7.88 0.61 -3.75
C THR A 17 -7.09 -0.17 -2.70
N GLY A 18 -7.65 -0.35 -1.49
CA GLY A 18 -6.97 -1.10 -0.42
C GLY A 18 -6.56 -2.52 -0.82
N SER A 19 -7.39 -3.22 -1.62
CA SER A 19 -7.05 -4.55 -2.17
C SER A 19 -5.90 -4.50 -3.18
N GLU A 20 -5.80 -3.42 -3.95
CA GLU A 20 -4.76 -3.26 -4.97
C GLU A 20 -3.38 -3.08 -4.35
N TYR A 21 -3.27 -2.30 -3.27
CA TYR A 21 -2.02 -2.18 -2.52
C TYR A 21 -1.57 -3.54 -1.95
N LEU A 22 -2.49 -4.33 -1.40
CA LEU A 22 -2.16 -5.66 -0.86
C LEU A 22 -1.72 -6.62 -1.96
N ASP A 23 -2.36 -6.59 -3.13
CA ASP A 23 -1.98 -7.40 -4.27
C ASP A 23 -0.57 -7.07 -4.77
N ARG A 24 -0.25 -5.77 -4.88
CA ARG A 24 1.08 -5.32 -5.28
C ARG A 24 2.15 -5.71 -4.24
N LEU A 25 1.84 -5.57 -2.95
CA LEU A 25 2.70 -6.05 -1.84
C LEU A 25 2.89 -7.57 -1.87
N ALA A 26 1.84 -8.33 -2.17
CA ALA A 26 1.88 -9.79 -2.29
C ALA A 26 2.72 -10.25 -3.50
N ARG A 27 2.73 -9.48 -4.59
CA ARG A 27 3.64 -9.68 -5.73
C ARG A 27 5.08 -9.23 -5.47
N SER A 28 5.37 -8.74 -4.26
CA SER A 28 6.66 -8.19 -3.89
C SER A 28 7.13 -7.09 -4.85
N GLU A 29 6.19 -6.25 -5.28
CA GLU A 29 6.53 -5.07 -6.08
C GLU A 29 7.58 -4.21 -5.35
N ARG A 30 8.43 -3.56 -6.14
CA ARG A 30 9.51 -2.70 -5.67
C ARG A 30 8.89 -1.43 -5.09
N LEU A 31 9.13 -1.15 -3.81
CA LEU A 31 8.51 0.00 -3.14
C LEU A 31 9.13 1.33 -3.60
N GLU A 32 10.36 1.27 -4.12
CA GLU A 32 11.09 2.39 -4.69
C GLU A 32 10.35 3.00 -5.89
N SER A 33 9.52 2.23 -6.60
CA SER A 33 8.71 2.73 -7.72
C SER A 33 7.37 3.33 -7.30
N TRP A 34 7.04 3.30 -6.01
CA TRP A 34 5.79 3.85 -5.48
C TRP A 34 5.99 5.30 -5.07
N GLN A 35 4.97 6.12 -5.22
CA GLN A 35 4.96 7.48 -4.67
C GLN A 35 4.82 7.46 -3.15
N GLN A 36 5.28 8.54 -2.49
CA GLN A 36 5.18 8.65 -1.02
C GLN A 36 3.73 8.56 -0.52
N ASP A 37 2.79 9.16 -1.26
CA ASP A 37 1.37 9.12 -0.93
C ASP A 37 0.81 7.69 -1.05
N GLU A 38 1.25 6.92 -2.06
CA GLU A 38 0.88 5.51 -2.21
C GLU A 38 1.41 4.66 -1.05
N LEU A 39 2.65 4.89 -0.62
CA LEU A 39 3.24 4.20 0.54
C LEU A 39 2.48 4.50 1.83
N THR A 40 2.10 5.76 2.03
CA THR A 40 1.33 6.21 3.20
C THR A 40 -0.09 5.63 3.20
N ALA A 41 -0.74 5.63 2.04
CA ALA A 41 -2.07 5.03 1.86
C ALA A 41 -2.03 3.51 2.10
N ALA A 42 -1.05 2.82 1.53
CA ALA A 42 -0.87 1.39 1.72
C ALA A 42 -0.58 1.03 3.18
N LEU A 43 0.24 1.82 3.88
CA LEU A 43 0.52 1.62 5.30
C LEU A 43 -0.76 1.79 6.13
N THR A 44 -1.57 2.79 5.82
CA THR A 44 -2.86 3.02 6.48
C THR A 44 -3.81 1.83 6.31
N VAL A 45 -3.89 1.26 5.10
CA VAL A 45 -4.70 0.06 4.82
C VAL A 45 -4.21 -1.14 5.62
N VAL A 46 -2.89 -1.39 5.64
CA VAL A 46 -2.30 -2.50 6.39
C VAL A 46 -2.54 -2.35 7.89
N ASP A 47 -2.41 -1.13 8.44
CA ASP A 47 -2.65 -0.86 9.86
C ASP A 47 -4.12 -1.04 10.25
N ALA A 48 -5.06 -0.60 9.40
CA ALA A 48 -6.48 -0.82 9.62
C ALA A 48 -6.83 -2.32 9.68
N LEU A 49 -6.34 -3.10 8.72
CA LEU A 49 -6.56 -4.56 8.69
C LEU A 49 -5.92 -5.27 9.88
N ASN A 50 -4.72 -4.84 10.28
CA ASN A 50 -4.05 -5.41 11.44
C ASN A 50 -4.80 -5.07 12.75
N ALA A 51 -5.39 -3.87 12.86
CA ALA A 51 -6.19 -3.45 14.01
C ALA A 51 -7.51 -4.24 14.11
N GLU A 52 -8.18 -4.48 12.98
CA GLU A 52 -9.40 -5.30 12.91
C GLU A 52 -9.16 -6.74 13.39
N ARG A 53 -7.98 -7.28 13.05
CA ARG A 53 -7.60 -8.67 13.35
C ARG A 53 -7.09 -8.90 14.78
N ARG A 54 -6.75 -7.84 15.52
CA ARG A 54 -6.36 -7.93 16.94
C ARG A 54 -7.51 -8.25 17.90
N ARG A 55 -8.73 -8.55 17.42
CA ARG A 55 -9.81 -9.08 18.27
C ARG A 55 -9.49 -10.52 18.73
N PRO A 56 -9.72 -10.86 20.00
CA PRO A 56 -9.17 -12.07 20.60
C PRO A 56 -10.01 -13.31 20.26
N ALA A 57 -9.37 -14.32 19.65
CA ALA A 57 -9.45 -15.73 20.06
C ALA A 57 -8.77 -16.63 19.01
N GLY A 58 -7.44 -16.76 19.05
CA GLY A 58 -6.74 -17.74 18.22
C GLY A 58 -5.24 -17.53 18.12
N GLU A 59 -4.54 -18.58 17.66
CA GLU A 59 -3.13 -18.52 17.28
C GLU A 59 -2.88 -17.55 16.11
N PRO A 60 -1.68 -16.95 16.01
CA PRO A 60 -1.31 -16.10 14.88
C PRO A 60 -1.52 -16.83 13.55
N GLN A 61 -2.34 -16.25 12.68
CA GLN A 61 -2.58 -16.80 11.35
C GLN A 61 -1.48 -16.34 10.38
N VAL A 62 -1.25 -17.11 9.32
CA VAL A 62 -0.28 -16.77 8.26
C VAL A 62 -0.50 -15.36 7.70
N ILE A 63 -1.76 -14.91 7.64
CA ILE A 63 -2.12 -13.57 7.19
C ILE A 63 -1.66 -12.47 8.16
N ASP A 64 -1.63 -12.73 9.48
CA ASP A 64 -1.12 -11.78 10.49
C ASP A 64 0.39 -11.55 10.29
N ILE A 65 1.11 -12.64 10.02
CA ILE A 65 2.54 -12.59 9.71
C ILE A 65 2.77 -11.78 8.42
N ARG A 66 1.97 -11.99 7.37
CA ARG A 66 2.07 -11.23 6.11
C ARG A 66 1.82 -9.74 6.32
N LEU A 67 0.77 -9.37 7.06
CA LEU A 67 0.48 -7.98 7.38
C LEU A 67 1.61 -7.33 8.17
N MET A 68 2.21 -8.05 9.12
CA MET A 68 3.38 -7.56 9.86
C MET A 68 4.60 -7.31 8.95
N ILE A 69 4.85 -8.21 7.99
CA ILE A 69 5.94 -8.06 7.00
C ILE A 69 5.68 -6.84 6.11
N TYR A 70 4.46 -6.69 5.58
CA TYR A 70 4.10 -5.55 4.74
C TYR A 70 4.24 -4.23 5.49
N ARG A 71 3.73 -4.17 6.71
CA ARG A 71 3.86 -3.00 7.59
C ARG A 71 5.32 -2.58 7.75
N ARG A 72 6.19 -3.53 8.11
CA ARG A 72 7.62 -3.25 8.34
C ARG A 72 8.32 -2.75 7.08
N ARG A 73 8.02 -3.33 5.92
CA ARG A 73 8.60 -2.90 4.63
C ARG A 73 8.19 -1.46 4.28
N LEU A 74 6.90 -1.13 4.43
CA LEU A 74 6.38 0.21 4.15
C LEU A 74 6.95 1.25 5.11
N GLN A 75 7.03 0.95 6.40
CA GLN A 75 7.62 1.84 7.40
C GLN A 75 9.11 2.10 7.12
N TYR A 76 9.85 1.07 6.71
CA TYR A 76 11.26 1.21 6.38
C TYR A 76 11.47 2.14 5.17
N GLU A 77 10.71 1.93 4.09
CA GLU A 77 10.78 2.76 2.89
C GLU A 77 10.42 4.23 3.19
N LEU A 78 9.33 4.47 3.93
CA LEU A 78 8.94 5.82 4.34
C LEU A 78 10.01 6.49 5.21
N ALA A 79 10.57 5.77 6.18
CA ALA A 79 11.64 6.28 7.03
C ALA A 79 12.89 6.65 6.24
N GLN A 80 13.26 5.85 5.22
CA GLN A 80 14.38 6.19 4.33
C GLN A 80 14.12 7.49 3.58
N ARG A 81 12.93 7.66 2.99
CA ARG A 81 12.59 8.86 2.21
C ARG A 81 12.58 10.12 3.07
N TYR A 82 12.01 10.04 4.27
CA TYR A 82 12.06 11.17 5.20
C TYR A 82 13.48 11.50 5.67
N ALA A 83 14.36 10.50 5.81
CA ALA A 83 15.77 10.75 6.12
C ALA A 83 16.50 11.41 4.94
N SER A 84 16.21 11.01 3.70
CA SER A 84 16.77 11.62 2.48
C SER A 84 16.27 13.05 2.23
N ASP A 85 15.00 13.34 2.49
CA ASP A 85 14.43 14.70 2.37
C ASP A 85 14.98 15.67 3.43
N GLN A 86 15.50 15.15 4.54
CA GLN A 86 16.04 15.94 5.64
C GLN A 86 17.55 16.14 5.60
N ASP A 87 18.26 15.63 4.58
CA ASP A 87 19.70 15.82 4.46
C ASP A 87 20.01 17.11 3.63
N PRO A 88 20.32 18.26 4.29
CA PRO A 88 20.48 19.54 3.62
C PRO A 88 21.93 19.80 3.15
N PHE A 89 22.82 18.80 3.22
CA PHE A 89 24.28 18.99 3.12
C PHE A 89 24.96 18.23 1.96
N GLU A 90 24.31 18.08 0.81
CA GLU A 90 25.03 17.84 -0.46
C GLU A 90 25.08 19.11 -1.34
N HIS A 91 26.04 19.99 -1.06
CA HIS A 91 26.58 20.98 -2.00
C HIS A 91 28.05 21.28 -1.69
#